data_AF-A0A2V8IQK4-F1
#
_entry.id   AF-A0A2V8IQK4-F1
#
_cell.length_a   1.000
_cell.length_b   1.000
_cell.length_c   1.000
_cell.angle_alpha   90.00
_cell.angle_beta   90.00
_cell.angle_gamma   90.00
#
_symmetry.space_group_name_H-M   'P 1'
#
loop_
_entity.id
_entity.type
_entity.pdbx_description
1 polymer ?
#
loop_
_entity_poly.entity_id
_entity_poly.type
_entity_poly.pdbx_seq_one_letter_code
_entity_poly.pdbx_strand_id
1 'polypeptide(L)'
;MKRMPLRRKSSNGRAASGRSRRSAGCDHRFAVCIRNDGYEASLERNKLYEILPDEDAERDGDLRVVDESGEDYLFAADRFVAIEAPAAVR
;
A
#
# COMPACT_ATOMS: atom_id res chain seq x y z
N MET A 1 2.36 -38.85 9.47
CA MET A 1 2.23 -37.39 9.62
C MET A 1 2.05 -36.77 8.24
N LYS A 2 1.08 -35.86 8.06
CA LYS A 2 0.60 -35.33 6.78
C LYS A 2 1.42 -34.11 6.31
N ARG A 3 1.39 -33.85 4.98
CA ARG A 3 1.67 -32.59 4.22
C ARG A 3 3.07 -32.46 3.60
N MET A 4 3.28 -31.91 2.41
CA MET A 4 2.56 -31.72 1.12
C MET A 4 3.62 -31.07 0.18
N PRO A 5 3.49 -31.18 -1.15
CA PRO A 5 4.63 -31.13 -2.07
C PRO A 5 5.03 -29.72 -2.53
N LEU A 6 6.31 -29.57 -2.88
CA LEU A 6 6.91 -28.46 -3.63
C LEU A 6 6.06 -28.19 -4.90
N ARG A 7 5.42 -27.02 -4.95
CA ARG A 7 4.55 -26.63 -6.05
C ARG A 7 5.40 -26.16 -7.24
N ARG A 8 5.28 -26.91 -8.33
CA ARG A 8 5.90 -26.75 -9.65
C ARG A 8 5.69 -25.34 -10.21
N LYS A 9 6.77 -24.74 -10.71
CA LYS A 9 6.77 -23.58 -11.59
C LYS A 9 6.32 -24.05 -12.98
N SER A 10 5.16 -23.59 -13.44
CA SER A 10 4.65 -23.85 -14.80
C SER A 10 4.45 -22.52 -15.50
N SER A 11 5.41 -22.14 -16.33
CA SER A 11 5.33 -20.98 -17.21
C SER A 11 4.61 -21.38 -18.49
N ASN A 12 3.38 -20.90 -18.69
CA ASN A 12 2.85 -20.68 -20.04
C ASN A 12 1.65 -19.72 -20.00
N GLY A 13 1.67 -18.69 -20.84
CA GLY A 13 0.56 -17.77 -21.01
C GLY A 13 0.97 -16.50 -21.74
N ARG A 14 1.02 -16.55 -23.08
CA ARG A 14 0.95 -15.35 -23.90
C ARG A 14 -0.48 -14.83 -23.87
N ALA A 15 -0.67 -13.58 -23.48
CA ALA A 15 -1.86 -12.81 -23.80
C ALA A 15 -1.44 -11.36 -24.04
N ALA A 16 -1.34 -11.00 -25.31
CA ALA A 16 -1.36 -9.61 -25.72
C ALA A 16 -2.83 -9.18 -25.77
N SER A 17 -3.23 -8.18 -24.99
CA SER A 17 -4.36 -7.31 -25.35
C SER A 17 -4.59 -6.21 -24.32
N GLY A 18 -4.70 -4.98 -24.81
CA GLY A 18 -5.64 -4.03 -24.24
C GLY A 18 -5.00 -2.84 -23.55
N ARG A 19 -5.15 -1.67 -24.17
CA ARG A 19 -4.94 -0.36 -23.56
C ARG A 19 -5.65 -0.27 -22.21
N SER A 20 -4.91 -0.15 -21.11
CA SER A 20 -5.48 0.45 -19.90
C SER A 20 -5.29 1.97 -19.97
N ARG A 21 -6.05 2.62 -20.86
CA ARG A 21 -6.34 4.04 -20.70
C ARG A 21 -7.59 4.16 -19.85
N ARG A 22 -7.38 4.16 -18.54
CA ARG A 22 -8.17 4.92 -17.56
C ARG A 22 -7.24 5.18 -16.37
N SER A 23 -6.55 6.31 -16.39
CA SER A 23 -6.40 7.11 -15.17
C SER A 23 -7.82 7.58 -14.79
N ALA A 24 -8.63 6.63 -14.30
CA ALA A 24 -9.75 6.97 -13.44
C ALA A 24 -9.11 7.66 -12.23
N GLY A 25 -9.68 8.80 -11.83
CA GLY A 25 -9.04 9.76 -10.92
C GLY A 25 -8.19 9.09 -9.85
N CYS A 26 -6.97 9.60 -9.67
CA CYS A 26 -6.16 9.26 -8.52
C CYS A 26 -6.95 9.66 -7.26
N ASP A 27 -7.79 8.75 -6.78
CA ASP A 27 -8.40 8.88 -5.48
C ASP A 27 -7.26 8.82 -4.49
N HIS A 28 -6.80 10.00 -4.06
CA HIS A 28 -5.79 10.13 -3.03
C HIS A 28 -6.33 9.41 -1.79
N ARG A 29 -5.71 8.27 -1.46
CA ARG A 29 -5.99 7.50 -0.26
C ARG A 29 -5.10 8.06 0.83
N PHE A 30 -5.69 8.36 1.98
CA PHE A 30 -4.94 8.86 3.11
C PHE A 30 -5.07 7.89 4.27
N ALA A 31 -4.05 7.83 5.12
CA ALA A 31 -4.12 7.14 6.38
C ALA A 31 -3.49 7.93 7.50
N VAL A 32 -4.02 7.73 8.70
CA VAL A 32 -3.49 8.31 9.93
C VAL A 32 -2.65 7.27 10.64
N CYS A 33 -1.42 7.63 11.02
CA CYS A 33 -0.58 6.78 11.85
C CYS A 33 -1.13 6.72 13.27
N ILE A 34 -1.53 5.53 13.74
CA ILE A 34 -2.01 5.31 15.10
C ILE A 34 -0.91 4.80 16.04
N ARG A 35 0.15 4.21 15.48
CA ARG A 35 1.28 3.63 16.24
C ARG A 35 2.60 3.85 15.50
N ASN A 36 3.53 4.54 16.13
CA ASN A 36 4.88 4.78 15.63
C ASN A 36 5.97 4.00 16.40
N ASP A 37 5.58 2.98 17.17
CA ASP A 37 6.51 2.17 17.97
C ASP A 37 7.64 1.59 17.12
N GLY A 38 8.89 1.97 17.44
CA GLY A 38 10.09 1.55 16.71
C GLY A 38 10.45 2.40 15.49
N TYR A 39 9.63 3.40 15.14
CA TYR A 39 9.81 4.31 14.00
C TYR A 39 9.59 5.78 14.38
N GLU A 40 9.90 6.18 15.61
CA GLU A 40 9.63 7.54 16.13
C GLU A 40 10.34 8.65 15.35
N ALA A 41 11.42 8.32 14.64
CA ALA A 41 12.15 9.25 13.78
C ALA A 41 11.53 9.42 12.38
N SER A 42 10.68 8.48 11.95
CA SER A 42 10.10 8.45 10.58
C SER A 42 8.58 8.61 10.59
N LEU A 43 7.91 8.18 11.67
CA LEU A 43 6.47 8.21 11.82
C LEU A 43 6.07 9.07 13.02
N GLU A 44 5.17 10.01 12.77
CA GLU A 44 4.54 10.83 13.78
C GLU A 44 3.13 10.33 14.04
N ARG A 45 2.83 10.07 15.32
CA ARG A 45 1.51 9.59 15.72
C ARG A 45 0.46 10.67 15.48
N ASN A 46 -0.70 10.25 14.98
CA ASN A 46 -1.84 11.09 14.58
C ASN A 46 -1.58 11.98 13.35
N LYS A 47 -0.48 11.78 12.64
CA LYS A 47 -0.20 12.47 11.39
C LYS A 47 -0.85 11.76 10.21
N LEU A 48 -1.29 12.55 9.23
CA LEU A 48 -1.87 12.09 7.98
C LEU A 48 -0.76 11.81 6.96
N TYR A 49 -0.85 10.68 6.28
CA TYR A 49 0.06 10.23 5.24
C TYR A 49 -0.73 9.86 3.98
N GLU A 50 -0.15 10.09 2.81
CA GLU A 50 -0.71 9.63 1.53
C GLU A 50 -0.32 8.17 1.29
N ILE A 51 -1.26 7.36 0.83
CA ILE A 51 -1.06 5.93 0.51
C ILE A 51 -0.97 5.77 -1.00
N LEU A 52 0.12 5.18 -1.45
CA LEU A 52 0.28 4.76 -2.84
C LEU A 52 -0.29 3.34 -3.04
N PRO A 53 -1.07 3.09 -4.09
CA PRO A 53 -1.50 1.75 -4.43
C PRO A 53 -0.32 0.86 -4.83
N ASP A 54 -0.10 -0.18 -4.04
CA ASP A 54 0.86 -1.24 -4.30
C ASP A 54 0.24 -2.59 -3.92
N GLU A 55 -0.18 -3.34 -4.95
CA GLU A 55 -0.82 -4.65 -4.78
C GLU A 55 0.12 -5.71 -4.17
N ASP A 56 1.43 -5.59 -4.40
CA ASP A 56 2.40 -6.52 -3.84
C ASP A 56 2.60 -6.26 -2.33
N ALA A 57 2.70 -4.99 -1.93
CA ALA A 57 2.75 -4.61 -0.52
C ALA A 57 1.46 -4.98 0.22
N GLU A 58 0.30 -4.67 -0.36
CA GLU A 58 -1.01 -4.97 0.25
C GLU A 58 -1.19 -6.49 0.45
N ARG A 59 -0.64 -7.33 -0.45
CA ARG A 59 -0.67 -8.79 -0.32
C ARG A 59 0.16 -9.29 0.87
N ASP A 60 1.24 -8.61 1.18
CA ASP A 60 2.14 -8.95 2.29
C ASP A 60 1.69 -8.29 3.62
N GLY A 61 0.65 -7.45 3.59
CA GLY A 61 0.10 -6.75 4.76
C GLY A 61 0.78 -5.42 5.05
N ASP A 62 1.50 -4.88 4.08
CA ASP A 62 2.19 -3.60 4.15
C ASP A 62 1.44 -2.52 3.35
N LEU A 63 1.69 -1.26 3.70
CA LEU A 63 1.22 -0.06 3.02
C LEU A 63 2.42 0.76 2.56
N ARG A 64 2.39 1.20 1.30
CA ARG A 64 3.31 2.20 0.78
C ARG A 64 2.76 3.58 1.12
N VAL A 65 3.45 4.31 1.99
CA VAL A 65 3.09 5.66 2.40
C VAL A 65 4.16 6.67 1.99
N VAL A 66 3.76 7.90 1.69
CA VAL A 66 4.66 8.99 1.35
C VAL A 66 4.84 9.91 2.56
N ASP A 67 6.09 10.23 2.90
CA ASP A 67 6.41 11.17 3.99
C ASP A 67 6.51 12.63 3.50
N GLU A 68 6.94 13.54 4.39
CA GLU A 68 7.08 14.97 4.05
C GLU A 68 8.19 15.28 3.05
N SER A 69 9.15 14.37 2.89
CA SER A 69 10.18 14.50 1.88
C SER A 69 9.69 14.14 0.48
N GLY A 70 8.50 13.52 0.38
CA GLY A 70 7.97 12.99 -0.87
C GLY A 70 8.51 11.62 -1.23
N GLU A 71 9.25 10.99 -0.32
CA GLU A 71 9.79 9.64 -0.48
C GLU A 71 8.77 8.60 -0.03
N ASP A 72 8.71 7.47 -0.74
CA ASP A 72 7.82 6.36 -0.42
C ASP A 72 8.49 5.33 0.49
N TYR A 73 7.77 4.91 1.52
CA TYR A 73 8.21 3.91 2.49
C TYR A 73 7.14 2.84 2.69
N LEU A 74 7.60 1.62 2.97
CA LEU A 74 6.72 0.49 3.30
C LEU A 74 6.65 0.30 4.81
N PHE A 75 5.43 0.25 5.33
CA PHE A 75 5.16 -0.05 6.73
C PHE A 75 3.99 -1.01 6.87
N ALA A 76 3.95 -1.77 7.96
CA ALA A 76 2.84 -2.65 8.27
C ALA A 76 1.52 -1.87 8.34
N ALA A 77 0.50 -2.38 7.64
CA ALA A 77 -0.81 -1.74 7.51
C ALA A 77 -1.51 -1.52 8.87
N ASP A 78 -1.22 -2.36 9.86
CA ASP A 78 -1.81 -2.33 11.20
C ASP A 78 -1.41 -1.10 12.04
N ARG A 79 -0.41 -0.33 11.58
CA ARG A 79 0.03 0.93 12.20
C ARG A 79 -0.78 2.12 11.74
N PHE A 80 -1.61 1.94 10.72
CA PHE A 80 -2.33 3.00 10.04
C PHE A 80 -3.82 2.74 10.02
N VAL A 81 -4.60 3.82 10.01
CA VAL A 81 -6.04 3.79 9.80
C VAL A 81 -6.33 4.59 8.55
N ALA A 82 -6.84 3.93 7.51
CA ALA A 82 -7.28 4.60 6.29
C ALA A 82 -8.45 5.54 6.60
N ILE A 83 -8.38 6.76 6.06
CA ILE A 83 -9.45 7.74 6.15
C ILE A 83 -9.83 8.25 4.78
N GLU A 84 -11.12 8.55 4.62
CA GLU A 84 -11.60 9.27 3.46
C GLU A 84 -11.50 10.76 3.73
N ALA A 85 -10.63 11.43 2.97
CA ALA A 85 -10.52 12.88 3.03
C ALA A 85 -11.76 13.52 2.37
N PRO A 86 -12.36 14.57 2.98
CA PRO A 86 -13.46 15.31 2.36
C PRO A 86 -13.08 15.85 0.98
N ALA A 87 -14.07 16.02 0.09
CA ALA A 87 -13.83 16.55 -1.26
C ALA A 87 -13.18 17.96 -1.27
N ALA A 88 -13.29 18.71 -0.17
CA ALA A 88 -12.65 20.02 -0.04
C ALA A 88 -11.11 19.95 0.07
N VAL A 89 -10.56 18.78 0.39
CA VAL A 89 -9.12 18.54 0.59
C VAL A 89 -8.60 17.39 -0.30
N ARG A 90 -9.38 16.99 -1.31
CA ARG A 90 -9.02 16.03 -2.36
C ARG A 90 -8.55 16.72 -3.62
#